data_AF-A0A4V6A655-F1
#
_entry.id   AF-A0A4V6A655-F1
#
_cell.length_a   1.000
_cell.length_b   1.000
_cell.length_c   1.000
_cell.angle_alpha   90.00
_cell.angle_beta   90.00
_cell.angle_gamma   90.00
#
_symmetry.space_group_name_H-M   'P 1'
#
loop_
_entity.id
_entity.type
_entity.pdbx_description
1 polymer ?
#
loop_
_entity_poly.entity_id
_entity_poly.type
_entity_poly.pdbx_seq_one_letter_code
_entity_poly.pdbx_strand_id
1 'polypeptide(L)'
;MGDVDSHLSFSILRLIVFGIAIPGNLLIMGIIFRSRRLRKSSSNLLLAQLVFGDLFLGLAAGTRGTSNIIFTHLGISSYNKGLCLVLGTPTNLGIHLSQTTIVAVAVDRFLCVKFPLLYRKSERVESPSSVS
;
A
#
# COMPACT_ATOMS: atom_id res chain seq x y z
N MET A 1 -31.38 -6.37 13.62
CA MET A 1 -30.80 -5.08 14.03
C MET A 1 -29.27 -5.08 14.08
N GLY A 2 -28.55 -6.18 14.32
CA GLY A 2 -27.07 -6.14 14.47
C GLY A 2 -26.21 -6.18 13.19
N ASP A 3 -26.80 -6.47 12.02
CA ASP A 3 -26.05 -6.55 10.75
C ASP A 3 -25.71 -5.15 10.19
N VAL A 4 -26.62 -4.20 10.37
CA VAL A 4 -26.48 -2.83 9.83
C VAL A 4 -25.35 -2.04 10.52
N ASP A 5 -25.16 -2.24 11.82
CA ASP A 5 -24.09 -1.59 12.58
C ASP A 5 -22.71 -2.08 12.12
N SER A 6 -22.59 -3.38 11.85
CA SER A 6 -21.36 -4.02 11.37
C SER A 6 -20.94 -3.47 10.00
N HIS A 7 -21.90 -3.30 9.09
CA HIS A 7 -21.67 -2.70 7.78
C HIS A 7 -21.23 -1.24 7.87
N LEU A 8 -21.86 -0.46 8.75
CA LEU A 8 -21.52 0.94 8.96
C LEU A 8 -20.13 1.10 9.59
N SER A 9 -19.80 0.32 10.62
CA SER A 9 -18.47 0.30 11.24
C SER A 9 -17.37 -0.04 10.22
N PHE A 10 -17.57 -1.05 9.38
CA PHE A 10 -16.61 -1.40 8.33
C PHE A 10 -16.42 -0.27 7.31
N SER A 11 -17.49 0.42 6.96
CA SER A 11 -17.45 1.53 6.00
C SER A 11 -16.71 2.74 6.58
N ILE A 12 -16.95 3.08 7.84
CA ILE A 12 -16.26 4.18 8.54
C ILE A 12 -14.78 3.84 8.71
N LEU A 13 -14.44 2.63 9.15
CA LEU A 13 -13.05 2.19 9.29
C LEU A 13 -12.29 2.27 7.97
N ARG A 14 -12.90 1.85 6.85
CA ARG A 14 -12.29 1.99 5.52
C ARG A 14 -12.02 3.44 5.13
N LEU A 15 -12.92 4.37 5.46
CA LEU A 15 -12.72 5.80 5.16
C LEU A 15 -11.62 6.41 6.01
N ILE A 16 -11.53 6.05 7.29
CA ILE A 16 -10.44 6.48 8.19
C ILE A 16 -9.11 5.93 7.69
N VAL A 17 -9.04 4.63 7.39
CA VAL A 17 -7.84 3.99 6.83
C VAL A 17 -7.45 4.66 5.52
N PHE A 18 -8.39 4.94 4.63
CA PHE A 18 -8.12 5.69 3.39
C PHE A 18 -7.54 7.08 3.67
N GLY A 19 -8.18 7.85 4.56
CA GLY A 19 -7.78 9.22 4.90
C GLY A 19 -6.39 9.32 5.53
N ILE A 20 -5.94 8.29 6.25
CA ILE A 20 -4.61 8.23 6.86
C ILE A 20 -3.59 7.61 5.90
N ALA A 21 -3.97 6.52 5.23
CA ALA A 21 -3.08 5.77 4.35
C ALA A 21 -2.67 6.59 3.13
N ILE A 22 -3.58 7.34 2.49
CA ILE A 22 -3.21 8.12 1.30
C ILE A 22 -2.14 9.17 1.59
N PRO A 23 -2.31 10.13 2.50
CA PRO A 23 -1.28 11.14 2.75
C PRO A 23 -0.01 10.54 3.35
N GLY A 24 -0.12 9.55 4.26
CA GLY A 24 1.03 8.89 4.86
C GLY A 24 1.89 8.15 3.83
N ASN A 25 1.25 7.34 2.98
CA ASN A 25 1.95 6.61 1.92
C ASN A 25 2.46 7.54 0.81
N LEU A 26 1.73 8.60 0.47
CA LEU A 26 2.19 9.57 -0.54
C LEU A 26 3.43 10.34 -0.07
N LEU A 27 3.50 10.69 1.22
CA LEU A 27 4.67 11.34 1.82
C LEU A 27 5.91 10.43 1.74
N ILE A 28 5.76 9.16 2.16
CA ILE A 28 6.84 8.17 2.10
C ILE A 28 7.28 7.93 0.66
N MET A 29 6.34 7.81 -0.27
CA MET A 29 6.65 7.64 -1.69
C MET A 29 7.40 8.86 -2.25
N GLY A 30 7.02 10.07 -1.87
CA GLY A 30 7.73 11.30 -2.23
C GLY A 30 9.18 11.31 -1.73
N ILE A 31 9.42 10.87 -0.51
CA ILE A 31 10.76 10.76 0.09
C ILE A 31 11.62 9.73 -0.68
N ILE A 32 11.06 8.56 -0.97
CA ILE A 32 11.75 7.50 -1.73
C ILE A 32 12.07 7.97 -3.16
N PHE A 33 11.12 8.66 -3.82
CA PHE A 33 11.32 9.11 -5.19
C PHE A 33 12.39 10.20 -5.29
N ARG A 34 12.43 11.10 -4.29
CA ARG A 34 13.37 12.22 -4.23
C ARG A 34 14.81 11.80 -3.96
N SER A 35 15.05 10.69 -3.28
CA SER A 35 16.40 10.21 -2.98
C SER A 35 16.86 9.07 -3.91
N ARG A 36 17.62 9.42 -4.96
CA ARG A 36 18.21 8.43 -5.88
C ARG A 36 19.24 7.50 -5.23
N ARG A 37 19.86 7.91 -4.11
CA ARG A 37 20.79 7.07 -3.33
C ARG A 37 20.08 5.97 -2.52
N LEU A 38 18.89 6.26 -2.00
CA LEU A 38 18.10 5.33 -1.20
C LEU A 38 17.51 4.17 -2.03
N ARG A 39 17.28 4.41 -3.34
CA ARG A 39 16.74 3.41 -4.30
C ARG A 39 17.63 2.18 -4.52
N LYS A 40 18.90 2.23 -4.11
CA LYS A 40 19.86 1.13 -4.25
C LYS A 40 19.83 0.13 -3.10
N SER A 41 19.18 0.48 -1.98
CA SER A 41 19.04 -0.42 -0.83
C SER A 41 17.77 -1.25 -0.98
N SER A 42 17.90 -2.57 -0.82
CA SER A 42 16.80 -3.52 -1.04
C SER A 42 15.60 -3.27 -0.10
N SER A 43 15.86 -2.78 1.11
CA SER A 43 14.82 -2.38 2.07
C SER A 43 13.92 -1.25 1.56
N ASN A 44 14.45 -0.29 0.80
CA ASN A 44 13.63 0.80 0.25
C ASN A 44 12.78 0.38 -0.94
N LEU A 45 13.18 -0.67 -1.65
CA LEU A 45 12.39 -1.23 -2.74
C LEU A 45 11.20 -2.01 -2.17
N LEU A 46 11.40 -2.72 -1.06
CA LEU A 46 10.31 -3.35 -0.30
C LEU A 46 9.34 -2.31 0.26
N LEU A 47 9.85 -1.24 0.87
CA LEU A 47 9.02 -0.13 1.38
C LEU A 47 8.25 0.55 0.24
N ALA A 48 8.87 0.81 -0.91
CA ALA A 48 8.18 1.38 -2.06
C ALA A 48 7.03 0.48 -2.55
N GLN A 49 7.24 -0.85 -2.57
CA GLN A 49 6.22 -1.81 -2.98
C GLN A 49 5.05 -1.85 -2.00
N LEU A 50 5.34 -1.76 -0.69
CA LEU A 50 4.33 -1.72 0.37
C LEU A 50 3.47 -0.46 0.25
N VAL A 51 4.12 0.71 0.22
CA VAL A 51 3.50 2.03 0.11
C VAL A 51 2.65 2.16 -1.17
N PHE A 52 3.11 1.57 -2.27
CA PHE A 52 2.34 1.49 -3.51
C PHE A 52 1.10 0.60 -3.33
N GLY A 53 1.24 -0.55 -2.67
CA GLY A 53 0.11 -1.42 -2.34
C GLY A 53 -0.94 -0.76 -1.46
N ASP A 54 -0.50 -0.03 -0.42
CA ASP A 54 -1.40 0.70 0.47
C ASP A 54 -2.13 1.84 -0.25
N LEU A 55 -1.49 2.53 -1.19
CA LEU A 55 -2.14 3.56 -2.01
C LEU A 55 -3.27 2.95 -2.87
N PHE A 56 -3.02 1.79 -3.49
CA PHE A 56 -4.01 1.06 -4.28
C PHE A 56 -5.15 0.51 -3.42
N LEU A 57 -4.83 -0.08 -2.27
CA LEU A 57 -5.81 -0.57 -1.28
C LEU A 57 -6.66 0.58 -0.74
N GLY A 58 -6.05 1.73 -0.46
CA GLY A 58 -6.76 2.95 -0.09
C GLY A 58 -7.75 3.37 -1.17
N LEU A 59 -7.30 3.54 -2.42
CA LEU A 59 -8.17 3.93 -3.53
C LEU A 59 -9.35 2.96 -3.70
N ALA A 60 -9.07 1.66 -3.59
CA ALA A 60 -10.07 0.61 -3.64
C ALA A 60 -11.09 0.72 -2.49
N ALA A 61 -10.63 0.93 -1.26
CA ALA A 61 -11.48 1.10 -0.08
C ALA A 61 -12.37 2.35 -0.19
N GLY A 62 -11.83 3.47 -0.65
CA GLY A 62 -12.58 4.69 -0.91
C GLY A 62 -13.66 4.47 -1.97
N THR A 63 -13.33 3.79 -3.07
CA THR A 63 -14.30 3.54 -4.14
C THR A 63 -15.42 2.60 -3.69
N ARG A 64 -15.11 1.58 -2.88
CA ARG A 64 -16.11 0.72 -2.22
C ARG A 64 -17.03 1.51 -1.29
N GLY A 65 -16.47 2.37 -0.43
CA GLY A 65 -17.24 3.21 0.50
C GLY A 65 -18.20 4.14 -0.24
N THR A 66 -17.70 4.87 -1.24
CA THR A 66 -18.50 5.77 -2.08
C THR A 66 -19.62 5.02 -2.82
N SER A 67 -19.33 3.83 -3.36
CA SER A 67 -20.36 3.01 -4.02
C SER A 67 -21.48 2.60 -3.07
N ASN A 68 -21.16 2.21 -1.82
CA ASN A 68 -22.14 1.79 -0.84
C ASN A 68 -23.05 2.94 -0.37
N ILE A 69 -22.48 4.13 -0.20
CA ILE A 69 -23.20 5.36 0.15
C ILE A 69 -24.14 5.76 -0.99
N ILE A 70 -23.66 5.77 -2.24
CA ILE A 70 -24.46 6.09 -3.43
C ILE A 70 -25.62 5.11 -3.62
N PHE A 71 -25.38 3.79 -3.47
CA PHE A 71 -26.44 2.79 -3.58
C PHE A 71 -27.51 2.96 -2.50
N THR A 72 -27.10 3.24 -1.26
CA THR A 72 -28.01 3.45 -0.13
C THR A 72 -28.85 4.72 -0.32
N HIS A 73 -28.25 5.80 -0.81
CA HIS A 73 -28.95 7.08 -1.02
C HIS A 73 -29.87 7.11 -2.24
N LEU A 74 -29.55 6.40 -3.31
CA LEU A 74 -30.31 6.46 -4.56
C LEU A 74 -31.30 5.30 -4.75
N GLY A 75 -31.23 4.22 -3.97
CA GLY A 75 -32.19 3.10 -4.06
C GLY A 75 -32.16 2.37 -5.41
N ILE A 76 -31.09 2.53 -6.19
CA ILE A 76 -30.98 2.02 -7.56
C ILE A 76 -30.56 0.56 -7.52
N SER A 77 -31.46 -0.35 -7.95
CA SER A 77 -31.18 -1.78 -8.15
C SER A 77 -30.64 -2.06 -9.56
N SER A 78 -29.62 -1.33 -9.99
CA SER A 78 -28.97 -1.52 -11.29
C SER A 78 -27.46 -1.54 -11.13
N TYR A 79 -26.89 -2.74 -11.26
CA TYR A 79 -25.45 -2.95 -11.27
C TYR A 79 -24.87 -2.40 -12.57
N ASN A 80 -24.42 -1.15 -12.55
CA ASN A 80 -23.64 -0.62 -13.67
C ASN A 80 -22.34 -1.45 -13.79
N LYS A 81 -21.94 -1.82 -15.00
CA LYS A 81 -20.71 -2.59 -15.28
C LYS A 81 -19.48 -1.98 -14.60
N GLY A 82 -19.44 -0.64 -14.51
CA GLY A 82 -18.39 0.10 -13.80
C GLY A 82 -18.31 -0.22 -12.31
N LEU A 83 -19.45 -0.38 -11.63
CA LEU A 83 -19.49 -0.73 -10.21
C LEU A 83 -19.02 -2.16 -9.97
N CYS A 84 -19.40 -3.11 -10.84
CA CYS A 84 -18.90 -4.48 -10.77
C CYS A 84 -17.38 -4.52 -10.98
N LEU A 85 -16.87 -3.79 -11.97
CA LEU A 85 -15.43 -3.68 -12.24
C LEU A 85 -14.70 -3.07 -11.03
N VAL A 86 -15.23 -2.00 -10.47
CA VAL A 86 -14.72 -1.29 -9.28
C VAL A 86 -14.79 -2.14 -8.02
N LEU A 87 -15.80 -3.02 -7.90
CA LEU A 87 -15.83 -4.00 -6.82
C LEU A 87 -14.75 -5.07 -7.02
N GLY A 88 -14.65 -5.62 -8.22
CA GLY A 88 -13.74 -6.72 -8.53
C GLY A 88 -12.27 -6.32 -8.56
N THR A 89 -11.95 -5.06 -8.91
CA THR A 89 -10.58 -4.55 -8.97
C THR A 89 -9.82 -4.70 -7.66
N PRO A 90 -10.33 -4.31 -6.47
CA PRO A 90 -9.65 -4.50 -5.19
C PRO A 90 -9.15 -5.91 -4.94
N THR A 91 -9.96 -6.92 -5.27
CA THR A 91 -9.62 -8.33 -5.05
C THR A 91 -8.50 -8.75 -5.98
N ASN A 92 -8.59 -8.34 -7.25
CA ASN A 92 -7.57 -8.65 -8.25
C ASN A 92 -6.25 -7.92 -7.94
N LEU A 93 -6.33 -6.65 -7.56
CA LEU A 93 -5.19 -5.84 -7.15
C LEU A 93 -4.54 -6.38 -5.87
N GLY A 94 -5.33 -6.85 -4.90
CA GLY A 94 -4.79 -7.50 -3.70
C GLY A 94 -3.97 -8.74 -4.01
N ILE A 95 -4.41 -9.55 -4.98
CA ILE A 95 -3.67 -10.73 -5.45
C ILE A 95 -2.35 -10.30 -6.12
N HIS A 96 -2.40 -9.33 -7.02
CA HIS A 96 -1.19 -8.81 -7.69
C HIS A 96 -0.20 -8.19 -6.70
N LEU A 97 -0.68 -7.45 -5.71
CA LEU A 97 0.15 -6.86 -4.67
C LEU A 97 0.80 -7.94 -3.80
N SER A 98 0.04 -8.96 -3.40
CA SER A 98 0.58 -10.10 -2.63
C SER A 98 1.69 -10.82 -3.40
N GLN A 99 1.46 -11.13 -4.68
CA GLN A 99 2.47 -11.76 -5.53
C GLN A 99 3.73 -10.89 -5.65
N THR A 100 3.57 -9.59 -5.88
CA THR A 100 4.71 -8.68 -6.05
C THR A 100 5.48 -8.49 -4.74
N THR A 101 4.80 -8.45 -3.59
CA THR A 101 5.43 -8.40 -2.26
C THR A 101 6.27 -9.66 -1.99
N ILE A 102 5.76 -10.85 -2.33
CA ILE A 102 6.51 -12.10 -2.18
C ILE A 102 7.78 -12.08 -3.05
N VAL A 103 7.68 -11.63 -4.29
CA VAL A 103 8.83 -11.48 -5.20
C VAL A 103 9.84 -10.48 -4.64
N ALA A 104 9.38 -9.33 -4.12
CA ALA A 104 10.24 -8.33 -3.53
C ALA A 104 11.00 -8.85 -2.29
N VAL A 105 10.32 -9.60 -1.42
CA VAL A 105 10.96 -10.26 -0.26
C VAL A 105 11.98 -11.30 -0.72
N ALA A 106 11.67 -12.10 -1.75
CA ALA A 106 12.59 -13.08 -2.30
C ALA A 106 13.86 -12.43 -2.88
N VAL A 107 13.69 -11.32 -3.61
CA VAL A 107 14.80 -10.54 -4.18
C VAL A 107 15.66 -9.92 -3.08
N ASP A 108 15.05 -9.35 -2.03
CA ASP A 108 15.78 -8.81 -0.88
C ASP A 108 16.67 -9.88 -0.24
N ARG A 109 16.11 -11.05 0.04
CA ARG A 109 16.87 -12.19 0.61
C ARG A 109 17.99 -12.64 -0.33
N PHE A 110 17.74 -12.68 -1.64
CA PHE A 110 18.75 -13.06 -2.63
C PHE A 110 19.90 -12.04 -2.72
N LEU A 111 19.60 -10.75 -2.69
CA LEU A 111 20.60 -9.68 -2.73
C LEU A 111 21.45 -9.65 -1.47
N CYS A 112 20.85 -9.87 -0.30
CA CYS A 112 21.57 -9.95 0.97
C CYS A 112 22.59 -11.11 0.97
N VAL A 113 22.20 -12.27 0.42
CA VAL A 113 23.08 -13.44 0.29
C VAL A 113 24.16 -13.24 -0.77
N LYS A 114 23.82 -12.65 -1.93
CA LYS A 114 24.75 -12.53 -3.06
C LYS A 114 25.70 -11.34 -2.96
N PHE A 115 25.31 -10.27 -2.28
CA PHE A 115 26.10 -9.04 -2.14
C PHE A 115 26.27 -8.58 -0.67
N PRO A 116 26.91 -9.39 0.18
CA PRO A 116 27.11 -9.05 1.60
C PRO A 116 27.96 -7.77 1.80
N LEU A 117 28.85 -7.45 0.84
CA LEU A 117 29.72 -6.27 0.92
C LEU A 117 29.01 -4.93 0.64
N LEU A 118 27.93 -4.93 -0.17
CA LEU A 118 27.13 -3.73 -0.44
C LEU A 118 26.25 -3.37 0.77
N TYR A 119 25.69 -4.39 1.43
CA TYR A 119 24.92 -4.21 2.67
C TYR A 119 25.79 -3.64 3.79
N ARG A 120 27.01 -4.19 3.96
CA ARG A 120 27.95 -3.73 5.00
C ARG A 120 28.55 -2.33 4.74
N LYS A 121 28.50 -1.82 3.50
CA LYS A 121 28.88 -0.43 3.20
C LYS A 121 27.76 0.58 3.50
N SER A 122 26.49 0.16 3.47
CA SER A 122 25.35 1.01 3.82
C SER A 122 25.37 1.37 5.31
N GLU A 123 25.68 0.42 6.18
CA GLU A 123 25.74 0.61 7.64
C GLU A 123 26.91 1.51 8.07
N ARG A 124 28.05 1.44 7.36
CA ARG A 124 29.23 2.26 7.69
C ARG A 124 29.09 3.73 7.30
N VAL A 125 28.11 4.12 6.49
CA VAL A 125 27.90 5.53 6.12
C VAL A 125 27.09 6.30 7.17
N GLU A 126 26.34 5.62 8.05
CA GLU A 126 25.63 6.25 9.20
C GLU A 126 26.54 6.41 10.43
N SER A 127 27.75 5.84 10.42
CA SER A 127 28.75 6.04 11.47
C SER A 127 29.94 6.86 10.95
N PRO A 128 29.84 8.21 10.98
CA PRO A 128 31.03 9.01 11.15
C PRO A 128 30.81 10.14 12.16
N SER A 129 30.42 9.86 13.41
CA SER A 129 30.49 10.89 14.47
C SER A 129 30.32 10.39 15.92
N SER A 130 31.04 9.37 16.37
CA SER A 130 31.14 9.13 17.83
C SER A 130 32.43 8.45 18.28
N VAL A 131 33.56 8.73 17.63
CA VAL A 131 34.89 8.46 18.20
C VAL A 131 35.81 9.63 17.83
N SER A 132 35.79 10.67 18.66
CA SER A 132 36.89 11.61 18.88
C SER A 132 36.66 12.28 20.22
#